data_AF-A0A3A1VGA6-F1
#
_entry.id   AF-A0A3A1VGA6-F1
#
_cell.length_a   1.000
_cell.length_b   1.000
_cell.length_c   1.000
_cell.angle_alpha   90.00
_cell.angle_beta   90.00
_cell.angle_gamma   90.00
#
_symmetry.space_group_name_H-M   'P 1'
#
loop_
_entity.id
_entity.type
_entity.pdbx_description
1 polymer ?
#
loop_
_entity_poly.entity_id
_entity_poly.type
_entity_poly.pdbx_seq_one_letter_code
_entity_poly.pdbx_strand_id
1 'polypeptide(L)'
;MLNTISKNALNQKNEEVTVSCSLFELRQGMIRTFRISLFDYRYKEIGYLIFNYYESGIYITQFKVDDIGIGHGRIIHDFFLEMLPQIEEIAFSLGLRSNRIAIVEGELRPDGISRSDLITIYKKFGYEVDGNDIKLDFSKKRR
;
A
#
# COMPACT_ATOMS: atom_id res chain seq x y z
N MET A 1 -11.30 -16.57 9.74
CA MET A 1 -11.50 -15.11 9.79
C MET A 1 -10.23 -14.51 9.22
N LEU A 2 -10.28 -13.74 8.13
CA LEU A 2 -9.06 -13.10 7.63
C LEU A 2 -8.71 -11.93 8.57
N ASN A 3 -7.56 -12.07 9.23
CA ASN A 3 -7.09 -11.15 10.26
C ASN A 3 -7.00 -9.73 9.69
N THR A 4 -7.91 -8.86 10.10
CA THR A 4 -7.71 -7.42 9.90
C THR A 4 -6.71 -6.96 10.94
N ILE A 5 -5.58 -6.41 10.48
CA ILE A 5 -4.53 -5.88 11.34
C ILE A 5 -4.66 -4.36 11.30
N SER A 6 -4.75 -3.73 12.46
CA SER A 6 -4.93 -2.28 12.57
C SER A 6 -4.03 -1.68 13.63
N LYS A 7 -3.68 -0.40 13.44
CA LYS A 7 -2.97 0.41 14.44
C LYS A 7 -3.45 1.85 14.37
N ASN A 8 -3.28 2.57 15.47
CA ASN A 8 -3.44 4.02 15.48
C ASN A 8 -2.10 4.69 15.11
N ALA A 9 -2.20 5.84 14.47
CA ALA A 9 -1.08 6.70 14.12
C ALA A 9 -1.47 8.17 14.32
N LEU A 10 -0.49 9.06 14.35
CA LEU A 10 -0.71 10.51 14.38
C LEU A 10 -0.35 11.09 13.01
N ASN A 11 -1.20 11.98 12.50
CA ASN A 11 -0.89 12.77 11.31
C ASN A 11 -0.01 14.00 11.65
N GLN A 12 0.37 14.81 10.65
CA GLN A 12 1.25 15.97 10.85
C GLN A 12 0.61 17.09 11.70
N LYS A 13 -0.70 17.04 11.92
CA LYS A 13 -1.43 17.95 12.83
C LYS A 13 -1.60 17.37 14.23
N ASN A 14 -0.97 16.23 14.54
CA ASN A 14 -1.15 15.46 15.77
C ASN A 14 -2.59 14.97 15.99
N GLU A 15 -3.33 14.75 14.91
CA GLU A 15 -4.66 14.14 14.98
C GLU A 15 -4.51 12.62 14.87
N GLU A 16 -5.28 11.90 15.68
CA GLU A 16 -5.32 10.43 15.66
C GLU A 16 -6.07 9.92 14.44
N VAL A 17 -5.45 8.95 13.76
CA VAL A 17 -6.01 8.23 12.62
C VAL A 17 -5.80 6.73 12.83
N THR A 18 -6.72 5.92 12.33
CA THR A 18 -6.59 4.46 12.35
C THR A 18 -6.23 3.96 10.97
N VAL A 19 -5.19 3.16 10.86
CA VAL A 19 -4.83 2.46 9.62
C VAL A 19 -5.07 0.96 9.79
N SER A 20 -5.65 0.32 8.78
CA SER A 20 -5.98 -1.11 8.81
C SER A 20 -5.68 -1.81 7.50
N CYS A 21 -5.13 -3.02 7.56
CA CYS A 21 -4.89 -3.89 6.42
C CYS A 21 -5.85 -5.09 6.45
N SER A 22 -6.52 -5.36 5.33
CA SER A 22 -7.45 -6.49 5.17
C SER A 22 -7.20 -7.20 3.83
N LEU A 23 -7.30 -8.53 3.83
CA LEU A 23 -7.38 -9.30 2.58
C LEU A 23 -8.78 -9.15 1.98
N PHE A 24 -8.83 -8.70 0.74
CA PHE A 24 -10.03 -8.41 -0.02
C PHE A 24 -10.11 -9.37 -1.20
N GLU A 25 -10.77 -10.53 -1.05
CA GLU A 25 -10.86 -11.51 -2.14
C GLU A 25 -11.96 -11.13 -3.14
N LEU A 26 -11.61 -10.97 -4.42
CA LEU A 26 -12.58 -11.00 -5.53
C LEU A 26 -12.22 -12.17 -6.45
N ARG A 27 -13.12 -13.15 -6.52
CA ARG A 27 -12.93 -14.44 -7.21
C ARG A 27 -12.50 -14.27 -8.67
N GLN A 28 -11.26 -14.69 -8.98
CA GLN A 28 -10.89 -15.77 -9.91
C GLN A 28 -9.36 -15.80 -10.07
N GLY A 29 -8.75 -16.95 -9.77
CA GLY A 29 -7.37 -17.30 -10.13
C GLY A 29 -6.27 -16.61 -9.33
N MET A 30 -5.69 -17.30 -8.32
CA MET A 30 -4.40 -17.07 -7.64
C MET A 30 -3.97 -15.66 -7.16
N ILE A 31 -4.67 -14.59 -7.54
CA ILE A 31 -4.37 -13.22 -7.15
C ILE A 31 -5.00 -13.00 -5.77
N ARG A 32 -4.21 -12.40 -4.87
CA ARG A 32 -4.67 -12.00 -3.54
C ARG A 32 -4.61 -10.49 -3.45
N THR A 33 -5.78 -9.87 -3.42
CA THR A 33 -5.89 -8.41 -3.30
C THR A 33 -5.95 -8.03 -1.83
N PHE A 34 -5.14 -7.08 -1.43
CA PHE A 34 -5.11 -6.49 -0.10
C PHE A 34 -5.52 -5.03 -0.19
N ARG A 35 -6.12 -4.54 0.89
CA ARG A 35 -6.50 -3.14 1.05
C ARG A 35 -5.96 -2.63 2.37
N ILE A 36 -5.23 -1.53 2.31
CA ILE A 36 -4.90 -0.70 3.47
C ILE A 36 -5.83 0.50 3.44
N SER A 37 -6.61 0.69 4.50
CA SER A 37 -7.53 1.81 4.67
C SER A 37 -7.07 2.71 5.80
N LEU A 38 -7.25 4.02 5.65
CA LEU A 38 -7.00 5.04 6.66
C LEU A 38 -8.31 5.72 7.04
N PHE A 39 -8.58 5.81 8.33
CA PHE A 39 -9.80 6.37 8.90
C PHE A 39 -9.48 7.56 9.82
N ASP A 40 -10.33 8.59 9.77
CA ASP A 40 -10.30 9.67 10.76
C ASP A 40 -10.90 9.22 12.11
N TYR A 41 -10.86 10.09 13.12
CA TYR A 41 -11.45 9.87 14.44
C TYR A 41 -12.97 9.61 14.43
N ARG A 42 -13.67 9.91 13.32
CA ARG A 42 -15.10 9.64 13.13
C ARG A 42 -15.33 8.33 12.39
N TYR A 43 -14.28 7.55 12.15
CA TYR A 43 -14.29 6.34 11.34
C TYR A 43 -14.72 6.58 9.88
N LYS A 44 -14.56 7.79 9.36
CA LYS A 44 -14.71 8.05 7.93
C LYS A 44 -13.42 7.64 7.23
N GLU A 45 -13.51 6.84 6.16
CA GLU A 45 -12.34 6.53 5.34
C GLU A 45 -11.88 7.81 4.61
N ILE A 46 -10.60 8.14 4.76
CA ILE A 46 -9.95 9.36 4.25
C ILE A 46 -8.76 9.03 3.32
N GLY A 47 -8.51 7.75 3.07
CA GLY A 47 -7.50 7.28 2.14
C GLY A 47 -7.40 5.77 2.12
N TYR A 48 -6.85 5.24 1.03
CA TYR A 48 -6.59 3.80 0.89
C TYR A 48 -5.46 3.50 -0.10
N LEU A 49 -4.91 2.29 0.01
CA LEU A 49 -4.00 1.66 -0.93
C LEU A 49 -4.54 0.25 -1.23
N ILE A 50 -4.77 -0.06 -2.51
CA ILE A 50 -5.16 -1.40 -2.96
C ILE A 50 -4.04 -2.00 -3.78
N PHE A 51 -3.63 -3.21 -3.44
CA PHE A 51 -2.56 -3.90 -4.14
C PHE A 51 -2.83 -5.39 -4.25
N ASN A 52 -2.25 -6.00 -5.27
CA ASN A 52 -2.32 -7.42 -5.54
C ASN A 52 -0.97 -8.06 -5.24
N TYR A 53 -1.01 -9.22 -4.62
CA TYR A 53 0.16 -10.06 -4.42
C TYR A 53 0.24 -11.11 -5.53
N TYR A 54 1.43 -11.27 -6.10
CA TYR A 54 1.81 -12.27 -7.11
C TYR A 54 3.09 -12.98 -6.68
N GLU A 55 3.43 -14.10 -7.32
CA GLU A 55 4.68 -14.83 -7.03
C GLU A 55 5.95 -14.00 -7.28
N SER A 56 5.88 -12.99 -8.15
CA SER A 56 7.01 -12.11 -8.47
C SER A 56 7.10 -10.85 -7.60
N GLY A 57 6.10 -10.57 -6.75
CA GLY A 57 6.07 -9.36 -5.91
C GLY A 57 4.67 -8.79 -5.72
N ILE A 58 4.59 -7.47 -5.54
CA ILE A 58 3.33 -6.74 -5.31
C ILE A 58 3.06 -5.78 -6.46
N TYR A 59 1.80 -5.66 -6.87
CA TYR A 59 1.33 -4.63 -7.80
C TYR A 59 0.31 -3.71 -7.13
N ILE A 60 0.64 -2.43 -6.97
CA ILE A 60 -0.26 -1.38 -6.52
C ILE A 60 -1.24 -1.06 -7.65
N THR A 61 -2.52 -1.29 -7.39
CA THR A 61 -3.60 -1.06 -8.36
C THR A 61 -4.24 0.31 -8.19
N GLN A 62 -4.37 0.79 -6.95
CA GLN A 62 -5.00 2.06 -6.62
C GLN A 62 -4.37 2.65 -5.37
N PHE A 63 -4.25 3.98 -5.36
CA PHE A 63 -3.84 4.75 -4.19
C PHE A 63 -4.61 6.08 -4.17
N LYS A 64 -5.23 6.37 -3.03
CA LYS A 64 -6.02 7.59 -2.83
C LYS A 64 -5.81 8.13 -1.43
N VAL A 65 -5.70 9.46 -1.32
CA VAL A 65 -5.73 10.19 -0.05
C VAL A 65 -6.51 11.48 -0.25
N ASP A 66 -7.42 11.80 0.69
CA ASP A 66 -8.27 12.99 0.59
C ASP A 66 -7.50 14.30 0.85
N ASP A 67 -6.40 14.25 1.63
CA ASP A 67 -5.55 15.40 1.93
C ASP A 67 -4.06 15.00 1.90
N ILE A 68 -3.34 15.54 0.91
CA ILE A 68 -1.92 15.26 0.64
C ILE A 68 -1.00 16.01 1.61
N GLY A 69 -1.47 17.11 2.19
CA GLY A 69 -0.66 18.05 2.98
C GLY A 69 -0.43 17.64 4.43
N ILE A 70 -1.18 16.67 4.95
CA ILE A 70 -1.17 16.31 6.38
C ILE A 70 -0.51 14.97 6.69
N GLY A 71 0.11 14.34 5.70
CA GLY A 71 0.93 13.13 5.89
C GLY A 71 0.17 11.81 5.84
N HIS A 72 -1.11 11.80 5.50
CA HIS A 72 -1.91 10.56 5.36
C HIS A 72 -1.30 9.55 4.39
N GLY A 73 -0.81 10.01 3.24
CA GLY A 73 -0.16 9.13 2.27
C GLY A 73 1.08 8.45 2.85
N ARG A 74 1.84 9.15 3.70
CA ARG A 74 3.01 8.59 4.37
C ARG A 74 2.60 7.55 5.42
N ILE A 75 1.55 7.80 6.20
CA ILE A 75 1.04 6.84 7.20
C ILE A 75 0.63 5.53 6.51
N ILE A 76 -0.11 5.62 5.40
CA ILE A 76 -0.51 4.44 4.60
C ILE A 76 0.72 3.72 4.07
N HIS A 77 1.70 4.44 3.51
CA HIS A 77 2.90 3.84 2.93
C HIS A 77 3.83 3.20 3.98
N ASP A 78 4.06 3.88 5.10
CA ASP A 78 4.87 3.35 6.21
C ASP A 78 4.21 2.07 6.76
N PHE A 79 2.89 2.09 6.98
CA PHE A 79 2.16 0.89 7.40
C PHE A 79 2.20 -0.22 6.35
N PHE A 80 2.08 0.11 5.05
CA PHE A 80 2.24 -0.86 3.97
C PHE A 80 3.59 -1.58 4.04
N LEU A 81 4.68 -0.85 4.22
CA LEU A 81 6.02 -1.43 4.34
C LEU A 81 6.15 -2.33 5.58
N GLU A 82 5.60 -1.91 6.72
CA GLU A 82 5.56 -2.72 7.94
C GLU A 82 4.78 -4.01 7.77
N MET A 83 3.72 -3.99 6.96
CA MET A 83 2.85 -5.15 6.72
C MET A 83 3.44 -6.17 5.76
N LEU A 84 4.50 -5.85 4.98
CA LEU A 84 5.04 -6.74 3.95
C LEU A 84 5.38 -8.16 4.46
N PRO A 85 6.06 -8.35 5.61
CA PRO A 85 6.37 -9.71 6.10
C PRO A 85 5.10 -10.52 6.43
N GLN A 86 4.08 -9.88 7.00
CA GLN A 86 2.84 -10.55 7.35
C GLN A 86 2.00 -10.88 6.11
N ILE A 87 2.04 -10.00 5.09
CA ILE A 87 1.44 -10.26 3.79
C ILE A 87 2.10 -11.47 3.13
N GLU A 88 3.42 -11.61 3.20
CA GLU A 88 4.14 -12.80 2.72
C GLU A 88 3.70 -14.07 3.43
N GLU A 89 3.62 -14.05 4.77
CA GLU A 89 3.18 -15.21 5.56
C GLU A 89 1.75 -15.63 5.22
N ILE A 90 0.84 -14.67 5.08
CA ILE A 90 -0.54 -14.92 4.67
C ILE A 90 -0.55 -15.52 3.25
N ALA A 91 0.16 -14.91 2.29
CA ALA A 91 0.22 -15.41 0.91
C ALA A 91 0.78 -16.84 0.84
N PHE A 92 1.85 -17.12 1.58
CA PHE A 92 2.47 -18.45 1.68
C PHE A 92 1.50 -19.48 2.26
N SER A 93 0.80 -19.15 3.35
CA SER A 93 -0.19 -20.04 3.98
C SER A 93 -1.37 -20.37 3.05
N LEU A 94 -1.64 -19.49 2.09
CA LEU A 94 -2.69 -19.65 1.07
C LEU A 94 -2.19 -20.36 -0.20
N GLY A 95 -0.97 -20.91 -0.19
CA GLY A 95 -0.42 -21.75 -1.25
C GLY A 95 0.33 -21.02 -2.35
N LEU A 96 0.57 -19.70 -2.22
CA LEU A 96 1.41 -18.95 -3.15
C LEU A 96 2.88 -19.23 -2.83
N ARG A 97 3.58 -19.90 -3.75
CA ARG A 97 5.01 -20.23 -3.62
C ARG A 97 5.85 -19.02 -4.00
N SER A 98 5.74 -17.94 -3.23
CA SER A 98 6.51 -16.73 -3.50
C SER A 98 7.84 -16.72 -2.75
N ASN A 99 8.87 -16.21 -3.42
CA ASN A 99 10.05 -15.70 -2.75
C ASN A 99 9.68 -14.43 -1.93
N ARG A 100 10.55 -14.00 -1.01
CA ARG A 100 10.44 -12.69 -0.35
C ARG A 100 10.16 -11.59 -1.39
N ILE A 101 9.26 -10.65 -1.07
CA ILE A 101 8.88 -9.51 -1.88
C ILE A 101 10.15 -8.73 -2.23
N ALA A 102 10.61 -8.90 -3.47
CA ALA A 102 11.78 -8.20 -3.98
C ALA A 102 11.40 -6.87 -4.63
N ILE A 103 10.18 -6.77 -5.18
CA ILE A 103 9.73 -5.66 -6.00
C ILE A 103 8.27 -5.31 -5.69
N VAL A 104 7.99 -4.01 -5.61
CA VAL A 104 6.64 -3.43 -5.64
C VAL A 104 6.51 -2.62 -6.92
N GLU A 105 5.57 -2.95 -7.77
CA GLU A 105 5.26 -2.25 -9.01
C GLU A 105 3.84 -1.68 -8.97
N GLY A 106 3.44 -0.91 -9.97
CA GLY A 106 2.07 -0.39 -10.05
C GLY A 106 1.93 0.64 -11.17
N GLU A 107 0.72 1.16 -11.33
CA GLU A 107 0.42 2.21 -12.28
C GLU A 107 0.01 3.51 -11.56
N LEU A 108 0.52 4.64 -12.03
CA LEU A 108 0.11 5.99 -11.65
C LEU A 108 -1.29 6.27 -12.17
N ARG A 109 -2.30 5.91 -11.39
CA ARG A 109 -3.69 6.25 -11.65
C ARG A 109 -4.11 7.40 -10.73
N PRO A 110 -4.11 8.66 -11.23
CA PRO A 110 -4.59 9.79 -10.45
C PRO A 110 -6.10 9.64 -10.19
N ASP A 111 -6.49 9.47 -8.93
CA ASP A 111 -7.89 9.48 -8.48
C ASP A 111 -8.08 10.57 -7.42
N GLY A 112 -8.61 11.72 -7.82
CA GLY A 112 -8.80 12.88 -6.95
C GLY A 112 -7.51 13.63 -6.57
N ILE A 113 -6.35 13.21 -7.09
CA ILE A 113 -5.03 13.83 -6.92
C ILE A 113 -4.42 14.19 -8.29
N SER A 114 -3.67 15.29 -8.37
CA SER A 114 -2.97 15.61 -9.62
C SER A 114 -1.87 14.59 -9.92
N ARG A 115 -1.65 14.29 -11.20
CA ARG A 115 -0.58 13.36 -11.61
C ARG A 115 0.80 13.82 -11.11
N SER A 116 1.07 15.14 -11.12
CA SER A 116 2.33 15.70 -10.61
C SER A 116 2.52 15.44 -9.13
N ASP A 117 1.48 15.64 -8.32
CA ASP A 117 1.55 15.40 -6.86
C ASP A 117 1.77 13.91 -6.58
N LEU A 118 1.07 13.04 -7.31
CA LEU A 118 1.23 11.60 -7.18
C LEU A 118 2.66 11.14 -7.51
N ILE A 119 3.26 11.67 -8.58
CA ILE A 119 4.68 11.43 -8.91
C ILE A 119 5.59 11.90 -7.78
N THR A 120 5.35 13.10 -7.24
CA THR A 120 6.15 13.64 -6.12
C THR A 120 6.04 12.75 -4.88
N ILE A 121 4.85 12.24 -4.56
CA ILE A 121 4.62 11.32 -3.44
C ILE A 121 5.41 10.02 -3.64
N TYR A 122 5.25 9.35 -4.77
CA TYR A 122 5.95 8.08 -5.03
C TYR A 122 7.48 8.25 -5.05
N LYS A 123 7.99 9.34 -5.64
CA LYS A 123 9.43 9.65 -5.58
C LYS A 123 9.92 9.89 -4.15
N LYS A 124 9.15 10.58 -3.30
CA LYS A 124 9.48 10.76 -1.88
C LYS A 124 9.51 9.43 -1.11
N PHE A 125 8.68 8.48 -1.51
CA PHE A 125 8.67 7.11 -0.98
C PHE A 125 9.78 6.22 -1.57
N GLY A 126 10.60 6.75 -2.47
CA GLY A 126 11.75 6.06 -3.06
C GLY A 126 11.42 5.20 -4.27
N TYR A 127 10.24 5.36 -4.87
CA TYR A 127 9.91 4.68 -6.12
C TYR A 127 10.60 5.34 -7.31
N GLU A 128 11.09 4.53 -8.23
CA GLU A 128 11.37 4.90 -9.61
C GLU A 128 10.03 5.12 -10.33
N VAL A 129 9.96 6.16 -11.17
CA VAL A 129 8.76 6.52 -11.92
C VAL A 129 9.13 6.67 -13.38
N ASP A 130 8.54 5.86 -14.25
CA ASP A 130 8.75 5.89 -15.70
C ASP A 130 7.41 5.91 -16.42
N GLY A 131 7.11 7.01 -17.12
CA GLY A 131 5.80 7.20 -17.75
C GLY A 131 4.65 7.12 -16.74
N ASN A 132 3.86 6.06 -16.82
CA ASN A 132 2.78 5.75 -15.86
C ASN A 132 3.14 4.62 -14.90
N ASP A 133 4.31 4.02 -15.02
CA ASP A 133 4.71 2.90 -14.19
C ASP A 133 5.50 3.38 -12.97
N ILE A 134 5.27 2.73 -11.82
CA ILE A 134 6.04 2.93 -10.60
C ILE A 134 6.73 1.63 -10.21
N LYS A 135 7.92 1.75 -9.63
CA LYS A 135 8.68 0.61 -9.16
C LYS A 135 9.50 0.94 -7.93
N LEU A 136 9.42 0.08 -6.91
CA LEU A 136 10.29 0.07 -5.74
C LEU A 136 10.98 -1.29 -5.67
N ASP A 137 12.31 -1.26 -5.80
CA ASP A 137 13.15 -2.46 -5.83
C ASP A 137 13.93 -2.58 -4.51
N PHE A 138 13.61 -3.59 -3.71
CA PHE A 138 14.27 -3.86 -2.44
C PHE A 138 15.59 -4.62 -2.60
N SER A 139 15.85 -5.23 -3.76
CA SER A 139 17.09 -5.97 -4.04
C SER A 139 18.31 -5.04 -4.09
N LYS A 140 18.10 -3.79 -4.50
CA LYS A 140 19.16 -2.76 -4.61
C LYS A 140 19.60 -2.19 -3.25
N LYS A 141 18.85 -2.43 -2.16
CA LYS A 141 19.06 -1.77 -0.84
C LYS A 141 19.81 -2.61 0.21
N ARG A 142 20.33 -3.80 -0.11
CA ARG A 142 21.23 -4.54 0.79
C ARG A 142 22.68 -4.11 0.57
N ARG A 143 23.12 -3.05 1.25
CA ARG A 143 24.52 -2.80 1.60
C ARG A 143 24.63 -2.55 3.09
#